data_AF-A0A359LYB3-F1
#
_entry.id   AF-A0A359LYB3-F1
#
_cell.length_a   1.000
_cell.length_b   1.000
_cell.length_c   1.000
_cell.angle_alpha   90.00
_cell.angle_beta   90.00
_cell.angle_gamma   90.00
#
_symmetry.space_group_name_H-M   'P 1'
#
loop_
_entity.id
_entity.type
_entity.pdbx_description
1 polymer ?
#
loop_
_entity_poly.entity_id
_entity_poly.type
_entity_poly.pdbx_seq_one_letter_code
_entity_poly.pdbx_strand_id
1 'polypeptide(L)' 'MSNLQAKVEVLVDTLPGAGSLVTRLNQLIASSCPGNRFITLFFGVVEPATGEMIYCNAGHNP' A
#
# COMPACT_ATOMS: atom_id res chain seq x y z
N MET A 1 2.80 -6.95 16.04
CA MET A 1 1.64 -6.51 15.24
C MET A 1 2.13 -5.52 14.21
N SER A 2 2.14 -5.87 12.91
CA SER A 2 2.50 -4.90 11.87
C SER A 2 1.34 -3.91 11.70
N ASN A 3 1.51 -2.66 12.13
CA ASN A 3 0.51 -1.62 11.90
C ASN A 3 0.63 -1.13 10.45
N LEU A 4 -0.13 -1.74 9.53
CA LEU A 4 -0.18 -1.36 8.11
C LEU A 4 -0.52 0.12 7.95
N GLN A 5 -1.52 0.62 8.70
CA GLN A 5 -1.98 2.00 8.63
C GLN A 5 -0.86 3.01 8.92
N ALA A 6 -0.12 2.82 10.03
CA ALA A 6 0.99 3.72 10.36
C ALA A 6 2.10 3.74 9.30
N LYS A 7 2.37 2.60 8.65
CA LYS A 7 3.36 2.54 7.56
C LYS A 7 2.86 3.25 6.29
N VAL A 8 1.55 3.22 6.02
CA VAL A 8 0.93 3.96 4.92
C VAL A 8 1.06 5.47 5.16
N GLU A 9 0.69 5.95 6.34
CA GLU A 9 0.76 7.38 6.71
C GLU A 9 2.18 7.96 6.54
N VAL A 10 3.21 7.20 6.89
CA VAL A 10 4.61 7.63 6.73
C VAL A 10 5.06 7.66 5.27
N LEU A 11 4.51 6.79 4.42
CA LEU A 11 4.99 6.62 3.04
C LEU A 11 4.20 7.40 2.00
N VAL A 12 2.95 7.79 2.30
CA VAL A 12 2.00 8.32 1.30
C VAL A 12 2.50 9.55 0.55
N ASP A 13 3.25 10.43 1.21
CA ASP A 13 3.79 11.65 0.60
C ASP A 13 5.24 11.51 0.13
N THR A 14 5.85 10.32 0.29
CA THR A 14 7.29 10.13 0.05
C THR A 14 7.62 9.49 -1.29
N LEU A 15 6.63 8.88 -1.95
CA LEU A 15 6.83 8.08 -3.15
C LEU A 15 5.89 8.54 -4.27
N PRO A 16 6.37 8.60 -5.53
CA PRO A 16 5.67 9.28 -6.61
C PRO A 16 4.46 8.51 -7.17
N GLY A 17 4.13 7.33 -6.65
CA GLY A 17 3.01 6.54 -7.18
C GLY A 17 2.62 5.33 -6.36
N ALA A 18 1.37 4.90 -6.55
CA ALA A 18 0.74 3.79 -5.82
C ALA A 18 1.56 2.50 -5.84
N GLY A 19 2.13 2.12 -7.01
CA GLY A 19 2.95 0.92 -7.13
C GLY A 19 4.25 0.97 -6.32
N SER A 20 4.95 2.11 -6.35
CA SER A 20 6.19 2.31 -5.58
C SER A 20 5.92 2.29 -4.07
N LEU A 21 4.82 2.93 -3.65
CA LEU A 21 4.36 2.94 -2.26
C LEU A 21 4.04 1.53 -1.77
N VAL A 22 3.24 0.77 -2.52
CA VAL A 22 2.87 -0.61 -2.17
C VAL A 22 4.10 -1.53 -2.15
N THR A 23 5.04 -1.34 -3.07
CA THR A 23 6.32 -2.10 -3.08
C THR A 23 7.10 -1.85 -1.80
N ARG A 24 7.22 -0.59 -1.38
CA ARG A 24 7.93 -0.24 -0.13
C ARG A 24 7.19 -0.75 1.11
N LEU A 25 5.86 -0.67 1.14
CA LEU A 25 5.05 -1.26 2.20
C LEU A 25 5.29 -2.76 2.32
N ASN A 26 5.28 -3.49 1.20
CA ASN A 26 5.51 -4.94 1.20
C ASN A 26 6.86 -5.29 1.83
N GLN A 27 7.93 -4.57 1.48
CA GLN A 27 9.26 -4.78 2.08
C GLN A 27 9.25 -4.54 3.59
N LEU A 28 8.64 -3.45 4.05
CA LEU A 28 8.57 -3.09 5.47
C LEU A 28 7.68 -4.04 6.29
N ILE A 29 6.69 -4.65 5.66
CA ILE A 29 5.79 -5.62 6.30
C ILE A 29 6.49 -6.98 6.36
N ALA A 30 7.03 -7.45 5.24
CA ALA A 30 7.78 -8.71 5.16
C ALA A 30 8.95 -8.75 6.15
N SER A 31 9.64 -7.62 6.37
CA SER A 31 10.75 -7.55 7.33
C SER A 31 10.32 -7.63 8.81
N SER A 32 9.04 -7.45 9.12
CA SER A 32 8.51 -7.38 10.50
C SER A 32 7.41 -8.39 10.82
N CYS A 33 6.98 -9.16 9.82
CA CYS A 33 5.94 -10.18 9.94
C CYS A 33 6.54 -11.60 9.94
N PRO A 34 5.90 -12.56 10.64
CA PRO A 34 6.20 -13.97 10.47
C PRO A 34 6.08 -14.39 9.01
N GLY A 35 7.04 -15.18 8.50
CA GLY A 35 7.12 -15.58 7.08
C GLY A 35 5.96 -16.44 6.55
N ASN A 36 5.02 -16.83 7.42
CA ASN A 36 3.79 -17.52 7.06
C ASN A 36 2.56 -16.61 6.99
N ARG A 37 2.77 -15.28 6.99
CA ARG A 37 1.69 -14.28 6.87
C ARG A 37 1.99 -13.31 5.75
N PHE A 38 0.93 -12.93 5.05
CA PHE A 38 0.96 -11.89 4.03
C PHE A 38 -0.33 -11.06 4.14
N ILE A 39 -0.35 -9.92 3.46
CA ILE A 39 -1.50 -9.03 3.39
C ILE A 39 -1.84 -8.86 1.92
N THR A 40 -3.11 -9.08 1.56
CA THR A 40 -3.67 -8.61 0.29
C THR A 40 -4.18 -7.19 0.46
N LEU A 41 -3.94 -6.31 -0.50
CA LEU A 41 -4.31 -4.89 -0.40
C LEU A 41 -4.83 -4.36 -1.74
N PHE A 42 -5.87 -3.55 -1.70
CA PHE A 42 -6.19 -2.58 -2.76
C PHE A 42 -5.85 -1.19 -2.24
N PHE A 43 -4.98 -0.47 -2.95
CA PHE A 43 -4.60 0.89 -2.60
C PHE A 43 -4.99 1.82 -3.75
N GLY A 44 -5.72 2.88 -3.46
CA GLY A 44 -6.18 3.84 -4.45
C GLY A 44 -6.04 5.27 -3.94
N VAL A 45 -5.63 6.18 -4.84
CA VAL A 45 -5.65 7.62 -4.65
C VAL A 45 -6.64 8.19 -5.65
N VAL A 46 -7.58 9.00 -5.19
CA VAL A 46 -8.62 9.62 -6.02
C VAL A 46 -8.39 11.12 -6.04
N GLU A 47 -8.33 11.70 -7.24
CA GLU A 47 -8.40 13.14 -7.45
C GLU A 47 -9.87 13.57 -7.42
N PRO A 48 -10.35 14.25 -6.36
CA PRO A 48 -11.77 14.54 -6.20
C PRO A 48 -12.31 15.49 -7.26
N ALA A 49 -11.46 16.36 -7.83
CA ALA A 49 -11.88 17.34 -8.82
C ALA A 49 -12.20 16.70 -10.19
N THR A 50 -11.45 15.67 -10.58
CA THR A 50 -11.58 15.02 -11.90
C THR A 50 -12.28 13.66 -11.82
N GLY A 51 -12.30 13.04 -10.63
CA GLY A 51 -12.74 11.66 -10.44
C GLY A 51 -11.72 10.62 -10.91
N GLU A 52 -10.51 11.04 -11.31
CA GLU A 52 -9.46 10.12 -11.70
C GLU A 52 -8.94 9.33 -10.49
N MET A 53 -8.70 8.04 -10.69
CA MET A 53 -8.15 7.16 -9.67
C MET A 53 -6.87 6.50 -10.17
N ILE A 54 -5.81 6.61 -9.38
CA ILE A 54 -4.60 5.81 -9.52
C ILE A 54 -4.67 4.72 -8.46
N TYR A 55 -4.58 3.45 -8.87
CA TYR A 55 -4.65 2.33 -7.94
C TYR A 55 -3.54 1.30 -8.17
N CYS A 56 -3.31 0.50 -7.13
CA CYS A 56 -2.48 -0.67 -7.15
C CYS A 56 -3.23 -1.81 -6.45
N ASN A 57 -3.45 -2.92 -7.18
CA ASN A 57 -3.95 -4.15 -6.61
C ASN A 57 -2.77 -5.05 -6.23
N ALA A 58 -2.65 -5.36 -4.94
CA ALA A 58 -1.67 -6.26 -4.36
C ALA A 58 -2.32 -7.58 -3.93
N GLY A 59 -2.97 -8.27 -4.89
CA GLY A 59 -3.58 -9.58 -4.69
C GLY A 59 -4.94 -9.56 -4.01
N HIS A 60 -5.63 -8.42 -3.96
CA HIS A 60 -7.01 -8.37 -3.48
C HIS A 60 -7.94 -8.81 -4.61
N ASN A 61 -8.78 -9.82 -4.38
CA ASN A 61 -9.72 -10.29 -5.39
C ASN A 61 -10.87 -9.26 -5.59
N PRO A 62 -11.39 -9.10 -6.81
CA PRO A 62 -12.64 -8.39 -7.07
C PRO A 62 -13.85 -9.04 -6.40
#